data_AF-A0A966RT83-F1
#
_entry.id   AF-A0A966RT83-F1
#
_cell.length_a   1.000
_cell.length_b   1.000
_cell.length_c   1.000
_cell.angle_alpha   90.00
_cell.angle_beta   90.00
_cell.angle_gamma   90.00
#
_symmetry.space_group_name_H-M   'P 1'
#
loop_
_entity.id
_entity.type
_entity.pdbx_description
1 polymer ?
#
loop_
_entity_poly.entity_id
_entity_poly.type
_entity_poly.pdbx_seq_one_letter_code
_entity_poly.pdbx_strand_id
1 'polypeptide(L)'
;GCMNSCGHHHIGHIGILGVDKDGAAFYQLLLGGHSGHGDRASLGKIVGRAFSEAEIPDAVEAILDEYLESRLQGETFHQALQRLGPAVFIEAANAVRQKVSPPSMAASTLEQA
;
A
#
# COMPACT_ATOMS: atom_id res chain seq x y z
N GLY A 1 4.66 5.99 9.82
CA GLY A 1 3.41 5.48 10.43
C GLY A 1 3.71 4.23 11.25
N CYS A 2 2.74 3.65 11.96
CA CYS A 2 2.91 2.41 12.73
C CYS A 2 1.60 1.61 12.86
N MET A 3 1.65 0.43 13.49
CA MET A 3 0.50 -0.46 13.72
C MET A 3 -0.63 0.13 14.56
N ASN A 4 -0.40 1.25 15.26
CA ASN A 4 -1.40 1.84 16.16
C ASN A 4 -2.59 2.48 15.41
N SER A 5 -2.56 2.53 14.08
CA SER A 5 -3.69 2.93 13.22
C SER A 5 -4.28 4.32 13.51
N CYS A 6 -3.47 5.28 13.99
CA CYS A 6 -3.90 6.68 14.16
C CYS A 6 -4.38 7.32 12.84
N GLY A 7 -3.87 6.84 11.69
CA GLY A 7 -4.33 7.23 10.35
C GLY A 7 -5.46 6.36 9.79
N HIS A 8 -6.08 5.50 10.61
CA HIS A 8 -7.20 4.65 10.25
C HIS A 8 -6.97 3.74 9.02
N HIS A 9 -5.75 3.21 8.87
CA HIS A 9 -5.36 2.42 7.69
C HIS A 9 -6.16 1.11 7.52
N HIS A 10 -6.86 0.63 8.55
CA HIS A 10 -7.75 -0.54 8.42
C HIS A 10 -9.11 -0.24 7.79
N ILE A 11 -9.56 1.02 7.77
CA ILE A 11 -10.86 1.40 7.20
C ILE A 11 -10.73 2.32 5.98
N GLY A 12 -9.51 2.69 5.61
CA GLY A 12 -9.23 3.34 4.34
C GLY A 12 -9.43 2.37 3.17
N HIS A 13 -9.98 2.88 2.07
CA HIS A 13 -10.10 2.11 0.82
C HIS A 13 -8.75 1.56 0.36
N ILE A 14 -7.73 2.41 0.43
CA ILE A 14 -6.31 2.10 0.26
C ILE A 14 -5.64 2.50 1.58
N GLY A 15 -5.38 1.51 2.43
CA GLY A 15 -4.71 1.69 3.70
C GLY A 15 -3.20 1.54 3.57
N ILE A 16 -2.43 2.39 4.26
CA ILE A 16 -0.96 2.31 4.31
C ILE A 16 -0.54 2.07 5.76
N LEU A 17 0.00 0.88 6.02
CA LEU A 17 0.54 0.49 7.31
C LEU A 17 2.08 0.60 7.27
N GLY A 18 2.63 1.50 8.08
CA GLY A 18 4.09 1.59 8.25
C GLY A 18 4.61 0.43 9.11
N VAL A 19 5.68 -0.21 8.64
CA VAL A 19 6.41 -1.28 9.33
C VAL A 19 7.90 -0.94 9.34
N ASP A 20 8.56 -1.18 10.46
CA ASP A 20 10.02 -1.08 10.56
C ASP A 20 10.62 -2.44 10.19
N LYS A 21 11.65 -2.42 9.35
CA LYS A 21 12.46 -3.60 9.05
C LYS A 21 13.93 -3.23 9.08
N ASP A 22 14.64 -3.73 10.08
CA ASP A 22 16.08 -3.52 10.27
C ASP A 22 16.46 -2.03 10.30
N GLY A 23 15.61 -1.17 10.89
CA GLY A 23 15.81 0.27 10.97
C GLY A 23 15.48 1.04 9.68
N ALA A 24 14.94 0.37 8.66
CA ALA A 24 14.46 0.99 7.44
C ALA A 24 12.92 1.02 7.39
N ALA A 25 12.38 2.09 6.81
CA ALA A 25 10.94 2.28 6.64
C ALA A 25 10.39 1.43 5.48
N PHE A 26 9.41 0.58 5.81
CA PHE A 26 8.65 -0.20 4.85
C PHE A 26 7.15 0.02 5.06
N TYR A 27 6.36 -0.33 4.06
CA TYR A 27 4.93 -0.04 4.03
C TYR A 27 4.15 -1.22 3.48
N GLN A 28 3.16 -1.70 4.22
CA GLN A 28 2.18 -2.67 3.74
C GLN A 28 0.95 -1.93 3.24
N LEU A 29 0.45 -2.35 2.08
CA LEU A 29 -0.83 -1.89 1.55
C LEU A 29 -1.96 -2.75 2.09
N LEU A 30 -3.08 -2.10 2.41
CA LEU A 30 -4.34 -2.73 2.76
C LEU A 30 -5.40 -2.30 1.76
N LEU A 31 -6.18 -3.25 1.23
CA LEU A 31 -7.27 -2.94 0.29
C LEU A 31 -8.61 -3.41 0.84
N GLY A 32 -9.66 -2.63 0.54
CA GLY A 32 -11.05 -2.97 0.84
C GLY A 32 -11.53 -2.56 2.22
N GLY A 33 -10.85 -1.62 2.88
CA GLY A 33 -11.39 -0.97 4.07
C GLY A 33 -12.54 -0.03 3.71
N HIS A 34 -13.54 0.03 4.57
CA HIS A 34 -14.66 0.95 4.45
C HIS A 34 -15.23 1.31 5.81
N SER A 35 -15.48 2.60 6.07
CA SER A 35 -16.02 3.09 7.35
C SER A 35 -17.47 2.68 7.62
N GLY A 36 -18.19 2.25 6.59
CA GLY A 36 -19.61 1.93 6.66
C GLY A 36 -20.55 3.13 6.45
N HIS A 37 -20.01 4.29 6.06
CA HIS A 37 -20.87 5.41 5.68
C HIS A 37 -21.48 5.18 4.30
N GLY A 38 -22.80 4.98 4.24
CA GLY A 38 -23.52 4.76 2.98
C GLY A 38 -23.35 3.37 2.35
N ASP A 39 -22.61 2.45 2.99
CA ASP A 39 -22.44 1.05 2.57
C ASP A 39 -22.02 0.18 3.78
N ARG A 40 -21.72 -1.10 3.58
CA ARG A 40 -21.27 -2.03 4.62
C ARG A 40 -19.87 -1.65 5.11
N ALA A 41 -19.70 -1.63 6.43
CA ALA A 41 -18.37 -1.51 7.04
C ALA A 41 -17.53 -2.75 6.73
N SER A 42 -16.24 -2.55 6.49
CA SER A 42 -15.30 -3.65 6.22
C SER A 42 -13.89 -3.23 6.60
N LEU A 43 -13.07 -4.22 6.97
CA LEU A 43 -11.66 -4.04 7.25
C LEU A 43 -10.84 -4.33 5.99
N GLY A 44 -9.91 -3.43 5.71
CA GLY A 44 -8.90 -3.62 4.68
C GLY A 44 -8.01 -4.81 5.00
N LYS A 45 -7.63 -5.55 3.98
CA LYS A 45 -6.76 -6.72 4.09
C LYS A 45 -5.38 -6.38 3.56
N ILE A 46 -4.34 -6.78 4.29
CA ILE A 46 -2.97 -6.65 3.83
C ILE A 46 -2.81 -7.39 2.50
N VAL A 47 -2.21 -6.72 1.52
CA VAL A 47 -1.96 -7.28 0.20
C VAL A 47 -0.47 -7.38 -0.09
N GLY A 48 -0.03 -8.58 -0.44
CA GLY A 48 1.34 -8.84 -0.87
C GLY A 48 2.41 -8.53 0.18
N ARG A 49 3.63 -8.33 -0.31
CA ARG A 49 4.80 -7.97 0.50
C ARG A 49 4.82 -6.47 0.77
N ALA A 50 5.52 -6.04 1.81
CA ALA A 50 5.78 -4.63 2.03
C ALA A 50 6.55 -4.00 0.85
N PHE A 51 6.31 -2.72 0.63
CA PHE A 51 7.02 -1.82 -0.28
C PHE A 51 8.03 -1.01 0.52
N SER A 52 9.16 -0.67 -0.09
CA SER A 52 10.09 0.30 0.48
C SER A 52 9.49 1.72 0.44
N GLU A 53 10.11 2.65 1.15
CA GLU A 53 9.76 4.07 1.11
C GLU A 53 9.75 4.65 -0.31
N ALA A 54 10.67 4.20 -1.18
CA ALA A 54 10.73 4.65 -2.56
C ALA A 54 9.62 4.07 -3.44
N GLU A 55 9.14 2.85 -3.15
CA GLU A 55 8.16 2.15 -3.99
C GLU A 55 6.70 2.44 -3.59
N ILE A 56 6.43 2.84 -2.34
CA ILE A 56 5.06 3.00 -1.87
C ILE A 56 4.25 4.07 -2.63
N PRO A 57 4.82 5.23 -3.06
CA PRO A 57 4.06 6.19 -3.86
C PRO A 57 3.67 5.60 -5.22
N ASP A 58 4.62 4.99 -5.93
CA ASP A 58 4.40 4.37 -7.24
C ASP A 58 3.37 3.23 -7.15
N ALA A 59 3.38 2.46 -6.06
CA ALA A 59 2.42 1.37 -5.86
C ALA A 59 0.99 1.90 -5.65
N VAL A 60 0.83 3.04 -4.97
CA VAL A 60 -0.47 3.71 -4.81
C VAL A 60 -0.93 4.31 -6.14
N GLU A 61 -0.02 4.94 -6.89
CA GLU A 61 -0.33 5.49 -8.22
C GLU A 61 -0.80 4.38 -9.17
N ALA A 62 -0.09 3.26 -9.25
CA ALA A 62 -0.49 2.11 -10.06
C ALA A 62 -1.89 1.57 -9.71
N ILE A 63 -2.29 1.58 -8.43
CA ILE A 63 -3.64 1.19 -8.01
C ILE A 63 -4.68 2.20 -8.49
N LEU A 64 -4.37 3.49 -8.42
CA LEU A 64 -5.27 4.56 -8.83
C LEU A 64 -5.43 4.58 -10.35
N ASP A 65 -4.36 4.37 -11.10
CA ASP A 65 -4.38 4.27 -12.56
C ASP A 65 -5.23 3.08 -13.00
N GLU A 66 -4.99 1.89 -12.44
CA GLU A 66 -5.80 0.70 -12.70
C GLU A 66 -7.29 0.94 -12.37
N TYR A 67 -7.58 1.64 -11.27
CA TYR A 67 -8.95 2.04 -10.96
C TYR A 67 -9.53 2.99 -12.02
N LEU A 68 -8.80 4.01 -12.44
CA LEU A 68 -9.29 4.98 -13.43
C LEU A 68 -9.52 4.35 -14.80
N GLU A 69 -8.70 3.38 -15.19
CA GLU A 69 -8.79 2.64 -16.45
C GLU A 69 -9.91 1.60 -16.45
N SER A 70 -10.06 0.85 -15.35
CA SER A 70 -10.97 -0.31 -15.28
C SER A 70 -12.34 0.00 -14.66
N ARG A 71 -12.55 1.22 -14.13
CA ARG A 71 -13.85 1.62 -13.54
C ARG A 71 -14.92 1.88 -14.60
N LEU A 72 -16.16 1.62 -14.21
CA LEU A 72 -17.33 2.08 -14.95
C LEU A 72 -17.61 3.57 -14.65
N GLN A 73 -18.38 4.21 -15.53
CA GLN A 73 -18.74 5.61 -15.33
C GLN A 73 -19.50 5.82 -14.01
N GLY A 74 -19.01 6.73 -13.18
CA GLY A 74 -19.61 7.04 -11.87
C GLY A 74 -19.32 6.01 -10.77
N GLU A 75 -18.59 4.95 -11.08
CA GLU A 75 -18.20 3.93 -10.10
C GLU A 75 -17.14 4.48 -9.15
N THR A 76 -17.29 4.21 -7.86
CA THR A 76 -16.30 4.51 -6.82
C THR A 76 -15.22 3.44 -6.75
N PHE A 77 -14.08 3.73 -6.13
CA PHE A 77 -13.03 2.72 -5.92
C PHE A 77 -13.54 1.49 -5.17
N HIS A 78 -14.37 1.67 -4.14
CA HIS A 78 -14.94 0.56 -3.37
C HIS A 78 -15.75 -0.40 -4.25
N GLN A 79 -16.61 0.16 -5.10
CA GLN A 79 -17.45 -0.61 -6.02
C GLN A 79 -16.60 -1.33 -7.08
N ALA A 80 -15.62 -0.63 -7.66
CA ALA A 80 -14.68 -1.22 -8.61
C ALA A 80 -13.90 -2.39 -7.97
N LEU A 81 -13.42 -2.22 -6.74
CA LEU A 81 -12.73 -3.27 -5.99
C LEU A 81 -13.62 -4.49 -5.74
N GLN A 82 -14.90 -4.29 -5.39
CA GLN A 82 -15.84 -5.40 -5.19
C GLN A 82 -16.15 -6.15 -6.49
N ARG A 83 -16.26 -5.43 -7.62
CA ARG A 83 -16.60 -5.99 -8.93
C ARG A 83 -15.42 -6.70 -9.60
N LEU A 84 -14.27 -6.05 -9.65
CA LEU A 84 -13.04 -6.57 -10.29
C LEU A 84 -12.31 -7.56 -9.38
N GLY A 85 -12.51 -7.44 -8.07
CA GLY A 85 -11.74 -8.16 -7.07
C GLY A 85 -10.38 -7.51 -6.81
N PRO A 86 -9.73 -7.85 -5.69
CA PRO A 86 -8.47 -7.21 -5.29
C PRO A 86 -7.28 -7.61 -6.17
N ALA A 87 -7.33 -8.75 -6.87
CA ALA A 87 -6.19 -9.30 -7.60
C ALA A 87 -5.62 -8.33 -8.64
N VAL A 88 -6.50 -7.66 -9.40
CA VAL A 88 -6.10 -6.71 -10.46
C VAL A 88 -5.26 -5.56 -9.86
N PHE A 89 -5.73 -4.96 -8.76
CA PHE A 89 -5.01 -3.88 -8.08
C PHE A 89 -3.71 -4.35 -7.42
N ILE A 90 -3.68 -5.59 -6.93
CA ILE A 90 -2.47 -6.20 -6.37
C ILE A 90 -1.42 -6.41 -7.46
N GLU A 91 -1.82 -6.86 -8.63
CA GLU A 91 -0.94 -7.04 -9.78
C GLU A 91 -0.37 -5.69 -10.24
N ALA A 92 -1.22 -4.66 -10.38
CA ALA A 92 -0.78 -3.30 -10.71
C ALA A 92 0.25 -2.77 -9.69
N ALA A 93 -0.05 -2.85 -8.39
CA ALA A 93 0.89 -2.42 -7.35
C ALA A 93 2.20 -3.23 -7.35
N ASN A 94 2.16 -4.51 -7.71
CA ASN A 94 3.37 -5.34 -7.75
C ASN A 94 4.23 -5.09 -8.99
N ALA A 95 3.67 -4.56 -10.08
CA ALA A 95 4.38 -4.29 -11.32
C ALA A 95 5.45 -3.19 -11.16
N VAL A 96 5.28 -2.27 -10.21
CA VAL A 96 6.23 -1.17 -9.95
C VAL A 96 7.37 -1.54 -8.99
N ARG A 97 7.40 -2.78 -8.48
CA ARG A 97 8.45 -3.21 -7.56
C ARG A 97 9.82 -3.13 -8.23
N GLN A 98 10.73 -2.42 -7.60
CA GLN A 98 12.11 -2.40 -8.04
C GLN A 98 12.77 -3.71 -7.59
N LYS A 99 13.71 -4.23 -8.39
CA LYS A 99 14.59 -5.31 -7.90
C LYS A 99 15.40 -4.73 -6.76
N VAL A 100 14.99 -5.00 -5.52
CA VAL A 100 15.67 -4.52 -4.31
C VAL A 100 17.14 -4.90 -4.40
N SER A 101 17.99 -3.91 -4.66
CA SER A 101 19.42 -4.04 -4.35
C SER A 101 19.55 -3.96 -2.83
N PRO A 102 20.39 -4.81 -2.20
CA PRO A 102 20.55 -4.78 -0.77
C PRO A 102 20.95 -3.36 -0.33
N PRO A 103 20.51 -2.90 0.87
CA PRO A 103 20.91 -1.61 1.37
C PRO A 103 22.44 -1.55 1.36
N SER A 104 22.98 -0.55 0.67
CA SER A 104 24.40 -0.22 0.76
C SER A 104 24.69 0.04 2.23
N MET A 105 25.36 -0.91 2.89
CA MET A 105 25.93 -0.73 4.22
C MET A 105 26.84 0.49 4.15
N ALA A 106 26.34 1.66 4.56
CA ALA A 106 27.17 2.83 4.74
C ALA A 106 28.27 2.42 5.72
N ALA A 107 29.50 2.46 5.23
CA ALA A 107 30.69 2.10 5.97
C ALA A 107 30.68 2.84 7.31
N SER A 108 30.69 2.07 8.39
CA SER A 108 31.02 2.53 9.72
C SER A 108 32.46 3.07 9.67
N THR A 109 32.63 4.38 9.48
CA THR A 109 33.86 5.07 9.90
C THR A 109 33.79 5.29 11.39
N LEU A 110 34.20 4.25 12.14
CA LEU A 110 34.87 4.42 13.41
C LEU A 110 36.19 5.12 13.13
N GLU A 111 36.22 6.45 13.22
CA GLU A 111 37.46 7.20 13.40
C GLU A 111 37.11 8.58 13.98
N GLN A 112 37.26 8.72 15.30
CA GLN A 112 37.88 9.89 15.90
C GLN A 112 38.40 9.53 17.29
N ALA A 113 39.67 9.85 17.46
CA ALA A 113 40.60 9.53 18.55
C ALA A 113 40.22 10.12 19.91
#